data_AF-A6QQL2-F1
#
_entry.id   AF-A6QQL2-F1
#
_cell.length_a   1.000
_cell.length_b   1.000
_cell.length_c   1.000
_cell.angle_alpha   90.00
_cell.angle_beta   90.00
_cell.angle_gamma   90.00
#
_symmetry.space_group_name_H-M   'P 1'
#
loop_
_entity.id
_entity.type
_entity.pdbx_description
1 polymer ?
#
loop_
_entity_poly.entity_id
_entity_poly.type
_entity_poly.pdbx_seq_one_letter_code
_entity_poly.pdbx_strand_id
1 'polypeptide(L)'
;MGCVIQKAEVLDGAHLMRIIWQDGTDSIYPAVWLRDNCQCPDCYLDSAKARKLLIEALDVYVGIKDLMFDRKKVHIMWPNDHCSEYGADWLKKRCFSQQAREKLQKELFLPECQYWGSEFQLPTLDFEDVLKDDEHAYRWLSSLKKVGIVRLTGAADKRGEVLKLGKRIGFLYLTFYGHTWQVQDKIDANNVAYTTGKLSFHTDYPALHHPPGVRFSFCTA
;
A
#
# COMPACT_ATOMS: atom_id res chain seq x y z
N MET A 1 -14.14 -9.90 16.99
CA MET A 1 -15.43 -10.51 16.61
C MET A 1 -15.45 -10.61 15.10
N GLY A 2 -15.59 -11.81 14.54
CA GLY A 2 -15.54 -12.03 13.09
C GLY A 2 -16.80 -11.52 12.38
N CYS A 3 -16.72 -11.29 11.07
CA CYS A 3 -17.87 -10.86 10.28
C CYS A 3 -18.82 -12.05 10.08
N VAL A 4 -20.06 -11.95 10.56
CA VAL A 4 -21.06 -13.03 10.49
C VAL A 4 -22.19 -12.65 9.55
N ILE A 5 -22.47 -13.53 8.60
CA ILE A 5 -23.59 -13.40 7.66
C ILE A 5 -24.87 -13.84 8.36
N GLN A 6 -25.87 -12.95 8.40
CA GLN A 6 -27.22 -13.27 8.86
C GLN A 6 -28.11 -13.72 7.70
N LYS A 7 -27.99 -13.05 6.55
CA LYS A 7 -28.70 -13.38 5.31
C LYS A 7 -27.84 -13.01 4.11
N ALA A 8 -27.88 -13.83 3.06
CA ALA A 8 -27.43 -13.44 1.73
C ALA A 8 -28.55 -13.69 0.73
N GLU A 9 -28.80 -12.73 -0.15
CA GLU A 9 -29.89 -12.77 -1.12
C GLU A 9 -29.47 -12.13 -2.45
N VAL A 10 -30.17 -12.51 -3.50
CA VAL A 10 -29.95 -12.04 -4.87
C VAL A 10 -30.99 -10.98 -5.19
N LEU A 11 -30.57 -9.87 -5.79
CA LEU A 11 -31.40 -8.71 -6.13
C LEU A 11 -31.22 -8.31 -7.60
N ASP A 12 -32.07 -7.40 -8.08
CA ASP A 12 -31.93 -6.67 -9.34
C ASP A 12 -31.66 -7.56 -10.57
N GLY A 13 -32.63 -8.42 -10.91
CA GLY A 13 -32.48 -9.35 -12.05
C GLY A 13 -31.34 -10.36 -11.87
N ALA A 14 -30.91 -10.61 -10.64
CA ALA A 14 -29.76 -11.42 -10.27
C ALA A 14 -28.38 -10.81 -10.53
N HIS A 15 -28.31 -9.51 -10.81
CA HIS A 15 -27.05 -8.79 -11.03
C HIS A 15 -26.40 -8.27 -9.74
N LEU A 16 -27.09 -8.32 -8.60
CA LEU A 16 -26.58 -7.90 -7.30
C LEU A 16 -26.74 -9.00 -6.25
N MET A 17 -25.74 -9.14 -5.39
CA MET A 17 -25.84 -9.88 -4.14
C MET A 17 -25.91 -8.90 -2.98
N ARG A 18 -26.88 -9.07 -2.09
CA ARG A 18 -26.95 -8.35 -0.82
C ARG A 18 -26.64 -9.29 0.34
N ILE A 19 -25.80 -8.83 1.25
CA ILE A 19 -25.54 -9.49 2.53
C ILE A 19 -26.11 -8.61 3.64
N ILE A 20 -26.92 -9.19 4.51
CA ILE A 20 -27.30 -8.63 5.81
C ILE A 20 -26.40 -9.27 6.86
N TRP A 21 -25.66 -8.45 7.57
CA TRP A 21 -24.70 -8.86 8.60
C TRP A 21 -25.39 -8.96 9.95
N GLN A 22 -24.82 -9.75 10.87
CA GLN A 22 -25.36 -9.91 12.23
C GLN A 22 -25.40 -8.59 13.03
N ASP A 23 -24.58 -7.60 12.67
CA ASP A 23 -24.59 -6.25 13.26
C ASP A 23 -25.75 -5.36 12.74
N GLY A 24 -26.60 -5.89 11.86
CA GLY A 24 -27.74 -5.19 11.26
C GLY A 24 -27.38 -4.33 10.04
N THR A 25 -26.10 -4.15 9.73
CA THR A 25 -25.67 -3.47 8.50
C THR A 25 -25.87 -4.37 7.28
N ASP A 26 -25.90 -3.78 6.10
CA ASP A 26 -25.92 -4.53 4.84
C ASP A 26 -24.79 -4.13 3.89
N SER A 27 -24.56 -4.96 2.88
CA SER A 27 -23.55 -4.72 1.84
C SER A 27 -24.01 -5.30 0.52
N ILE A 28 -23.77 -4.57 -0.57
CA ILE A 28 -24.18 -4.94 -1.92
C ILE A 28 -22.93 -5.19 -2.77
N TYR A 29 -22.95 -6.28 -3.52
CA TYR A 29 -21.85 -6.73 -4.37
C TYR A 29 -22.37 -7.03 -5.78
N PRO A 30 -21.83 -6.39 -6.82
CA PRO A 30 -22.20 -6.72 -8.20
C PRO A 30 -21.78 -8.14 -8.58
N ALA A 31 -22.68 -8.87 -9.25
CA ALA A 31 -22.45 -10.23 -9.75
C ALA A 31 -21.22 -10.30 -10.66
N VAL A 32 -21.06 -9.34 -11.57
CA VAL A 32 -19.88 -9.21 -12.43
C VAL A 32 -18.58 -9.07 -11.64
N TRP A 33 -18.57 -8.30 -10.56
CA TRP A 33 -17.38 -8.12 -9.72
C TRP A 33 -17.06 -9.39 -8.92
N LEU A 34 -18.09 -10.07 -8.40
CA LEU A 34 -17.93 -11.37 -7.74
C LEU A 34 -17.31 -12.35 -8.74
N ARG A 35 -17.90 -12.52 -9.93
CA ARG A 35 -17.39 -13.43 -10.97
C ARG A 35 -15.96 -13.11 -11.37
N ASP A 36 -15.63 -11.83 -11.55
CA ASP A 36 -14.26 -11.36 -11.85
C ASP A 36 -13.26 -11.75 -10.75
N ASN A 37 -13.71 -11.79 -9.51
CA ASN A 37 -12.87 -12.03 -8.32
C ASN A 37 -13.10 -13.41 -7.69
N CYS A 38 -13.57 -14.39 -8.46
CA CYS A 38 -13.66 -15.78 -8.02
C CYS A 38 -12.31 -16.27 -7.48
N GLN A 39 -12.32 -16.90 -6.29
CA GLN A 39 -11.12 -17.34 -5.58
C GLN A 39 -10.75 -18.82 -5.85
N CYS A 40 -11.39 -19.48 -6.82
CA CYS A 40 -11.07 -20.88 -7.14
C CYS A 40 -9.73 -21.00 -7.90
N PRO A 41 -9.08 -22.18 -7.90
CA PRO A 41 -7.79 -22.38 -8.58
C PRO A 41 -7.78 -22.10 -10.09
N ASP A 42 -8.94 -22.16 -10.75
CA ASP A 42 -9.07 -21.82 -12.17
C ASP A 42 -8.96 -20.32 -12.39
N CYS A 43 -9.60 -19.52 -11.52
CA CYS A 43 -9.71 -18.06 -11.65
C CYS A 43 -8.61 -17.29 -10.93
N TYR A 44 -7.97 -17.90 -9.92
CA TYR A 44 -6.99 -17.23 -9.06
C TYR A 44 -5.79 -18.13 -8.79
N LEU A 45 -4.58 -17.60 -9.01
CA LEU A 45 -3.33 -18.28 -8.70
C LEU A 45 -2.92 -17.90 -7.27
N ASP A 46 -3.18 -18.80 -6.31
CA ASP A 46 -2.96 -18.51 -4.89
C ASP A 46 -1.50 -18.18 -4.55
N SER A 47 -0.54 -18.88 -5.17
CA SER A 47 0.90 -18.65 -4.96
C SER A 47 1.37 -17.26 -5.38
N ALA A 48 0.76 -16.68 -6.41
CA ALA A 48 1.06 -15.34 -6.91
C ALA A 48 0.13 -14.26 -6.34
N LYS A 49 -0.92 -14.66 -5.60
CA LYS A 49 -2.03 -13.81 -5.19
C LYS A 49 -2.59 -12.97 -6.35
N ALA A 50 -2.71 -13.59 -7.54
CA ALA A 50 -3.06 -12.93 -8.79
C ALA A 50 -4.24 -13.58 -9.51
N ARG A 51 -5.05 -12.76 -10.19
CA ARG A 51 -6.16 -13.23 -11.03
C ARG A 51 -5.61 -13.90 -12.30
N LYS A 52 -6.09 -15.11 -12.58
CA LYS A 52 -5.89 -15.84 -13.85
C LYS A 52 -7.03 -15.58 -14.85
N LEU A 53 -8.22 -15.27 -14.34
CA LEU A 53 -9.40 -14.99 -15.17
C LEU A 53 -9.10 -13.84 -16.14
N LEU A 54 -9.33 -14.11 -17.42
CA LEU A 54 -9.22 -13.15 -18.50
C LEU A 54 -10.51 -12.35 -18.65
N ILE A 55 -10.42 -11.12 -19.14
CA ILE A 55 -11.60 -10.28 -19.40
C ILE A 55 -12.51 -10.95 -20.44
N GLU A 56 -11.93 -11.65 -21.41
CA GLU A 56 -12.62 -12.40 -22.46
C GLU A 56 -13.50 -13.54 -21.91
N ALA A 57 -13.20 -14.03 -20.71
CA ALA A 57 -13.97 -15.05 -20.02
C ALA A 57 -15.03 -14.48 -19.06
N LEU A 58 -15.12 -13.15 -18.96
CA LEU A 58 -16.06 -12.45 -18.08
C LEU A 58 -17.24 -11.92 -18.90
N ASP A 59 -18.41 -12.52 -18.70
CA ASP A 59 -19.67 -11.90 -19.12
C ASP A 59 -19.99 -10.71 -18.20
N VAL A 60 -19.96 -9.50 -18.76
CA VAL A 60 -20.23 -8.27 -18.01
C VAL A 60 -21.69 -8.11 -17.59
N TYR A 61 -22.60 -8.89 -18.18
CA TYR A 61 -24.02 -8.95 -17.83
C TYR A 61 -24.37 -10.18 -16.98
N VAL A 62 -23.36 -10.91 -16.46
CA VAL A 62 -23.58 -12.12 -15.68
C VAL A 62 -24.55 -11.89 -14.50
N GLY A 63 -25.49 -12.81 -14.33
CA GLY A 63 -26.35 -12.91 -13.16
C GLY A 63 -25.98 -14.11 -12.30
N ILE A 64 -26.36 -14.07 -11.02
CA ILE A 64 -26.22 -15.20 -10.09
C ILE A 64 -27.30 -16.24 -10.42
N LYS A 65 -26.89 -17.48 -10.75
CA LYS A 65 -27.83 -18.57 -11.04
C LYS A 65 -28.40 -19.16 -9.75
N ASP A 66 -27.55 -19.41 -8.76
CA ASP A 66 -27.96 -19.88 -7.44
C ASP A 66 -27.02 -19.36 -6.35
N LEU A 67 -27.54 -19.21 -5.13
CA LEU A 67 -26.82 -18.69 -3.98
C LEU A 67 -27.17 -19.48 -2.73
N MET A 68 -26.13 -20.04 -2.10
CA MET A 68 -26.19 -20.64 -0.77
C MET A 68 -25.23 -19.92 0.16
N PHE A 69 -25.49 -19.93 1.45
CA PHE A 69 -24.59 -19.34 2.43
C PHE A 69 -24.65 -20.04 3.78
N ASP A 70 -23.56 -19.90 4.53
CA ASP A 70 -23.53 -20.15 5.96
C ASP A 70 -23.10 -18.87 6.69
N ARG A 71 -22.81 -18.97 8.00
CA ARG A 71 -22.41 -17.82 8.82
C ARG A 71 -21.10 -17.14 8.38
N LYS A 72 -20.25 -17.85 7.64
CA LYS A 72 -18.88 -17.44 7.29
C LYS A 72 -18.59 -17.46 5.80
N LYS A 73 -19.44 -18.05 4.96
CA LYS A 73 -19.19 -18.21 3.53
C LYS A 73 -20.45 -18.01 2.71
N VAL A 74 -20.25 -17.55 1.47
CA VAL A 74 -21.24 -17.57 0.40
C VAL A 74 -20.73 -18.48 -0.71
N HIS A 75 -21.60 -19.34 -1.21
CA HIS A 75 -21.39 -20.21 -2.37
C HIS A 75 -22.32 -19.74 -3.50
N ILE A 76 -21.76 -19.48 -4.66
CA ILE A 76 -22.49 -19.01 -5.84
C ILE A 76 -22.28 -19.99 -6.98
N MET A 77 -23.38 -20.37 -7.63
CA MET A 77 -23.35 -21.05 -8.92
C MET A 77 -23.66 -20.03 -10.02
N TRP A 78 -22.93 -20.10 -11.13
CA TRP A 78 -23.05 -19.22 -12.28
C TRP A 78 -23.82 -19.90 -13.43
N PRO A 79 -24.30 -19.14 -14.45
CA PRO A 79 -25.05 -19.69 -15.58
C PRO A 79 -24.34 -20.81 -16.34
N ASN A 80 -23.01 -20.76 -16.40
CA ASN A 80 -22.15 -21.75 -17.06
C ASN A 80 -21.69 -22.89 -16.13
N ASP A 81 -22.40 -23.11 -15.03
CA ASP A 81 -22.12 -24.12 -13.99
C ASP A 81 -20.76 -23.94 -13.27
N HIS A 82 -20.10 -22.80 -13.46
CA HIS A 82 -18.97 -22.43 -12.62
C HIS A 82 -19.43 -22.20 -11.18
N CYS A 83 -18.60 -22.55 -10.20
CA CYS A 83 -18.88 -22.37 -8.79
C CYS A 83 -17.83 -21.48 -8.14
N SER A 84 -18.28 -20.54 -7.31
CA SER A 84 -17.41 -19.66 -6.54
C SER A 84 -17.76 -19.70 -5.05
N GLU A 85 -16.73 -19.57 -4.22
CA GLU A 85 -16.86 -19.46 -2.77
C GLU A 85 -16.19 -18.17 -2.30
N TYR A 86 -16.85 -17.45 -1.37
CA TYR A 86 -16.34 -16.21 -0.80
C TYR A 86 -16.44 -16.24 0.73
N GLY A 87 -15.34 -15.94 1.43
CA GLY A 87 -15.34 -15.78 2.88
C GLY A 87 -15.99 -14.46 3.32
N ALA A 88 -16.74 -14.49 4.41
CA ALA A 88 -17.45 -13.35 5.00
C ALA A 88 -16.51 -12.17 5.31
N ASP A 89 -15.33 -12.43 5.88
CA ASP A 89 -14.35 -11.38 6.17
C ASP A 89 -13.79 -10.74 4.89
N TRP A 90 -13.57 -11.54 3.84
CA TRP A 90 -13.11 -11.04 2.54
C TRP A 90 -14.14 -10.12 1.89
N LEU A 91 -15.43 -10.49 1.97
CA LEU A 91 -16.55 -9.71 1.49
C LEU A 91 -16.71 -8.42 2.30
N LYS A 92 -16.76 -8.51 3.64
CA LYS A 92 -16.94 -7.32 4.51
C LYS A 92 -15.81 -6.30 4.31
N LYS A 93 -14.56 -6.76 4.20
CA LYS A 93 -13.40 -5.88 3.93
C LYS A 93 -13.51 -5.17 2.57
N ARG A 94 -14.24 -5.73 1.60
CA ARG A 94 -14.43 -5.19 0.25
C ARG A 94 -15.83 -4.64 0.00
N CYS A 95 -16.54 -4.25 1.07
CA CYS A 95 -17.84 -3.59 0.93
C CYS A 95 -17.71 -2.31 0.09
N PHE A 96 -18.69 -2.10 -0.80
CA PHE A 96 -18.71 -0.94 -1.72
C PHE A 96 -19.22 0.36 -1.07
N SER A 97 -19.68 0.31 0.19
CA SER A 97 -20.06 1.53 0.92
C SER A 97 -18.90 2.50 0.99
N GLN A 98 -19.20 3.81 0.92
CA GLN A 98 -18.17 4.85 0.96
C GLN A 98 -17.27 4.71 2.20
N GLN A 99 -17.87 4.52 3.37
CA GLN A 99 -17.14 4.37 4.63
C GLN A 99 -16.18 3.17 4.62
N ALA A 100 -16.61 2.01 4.12
CA ALA A 100 -15.75 0.82 4.05
C ALA A 100 -14.58 1.02 3.06
N ARG A 101 -14.86 1.61 1.88
CA ARG A 101 -13.82 1.93 0.89
C ARG A 101 -12.82 2.92 1.45
N GLU A 102 -13.27 4.00 2.08
CA GLU A 102 -12.39 5.01 2.71
C GLU A 102 -11.55 4.40 3.84
N LYS A 103 -12.13 3.53 4.67
CA LYS A 103 -11.39 2.82 5.72
C LYS A 103 -10.27 1.96 5.14
N LEU A 104 -10.57 1.14 4.13
CA LEU A 104 -9.57 0.31 3.47
C LEU A 104 -8.48 1.14 2.78
N GLN A 105 -8.85 2.26 2.14
CA GLN A 105 -7.89 3.17 1.52
C GLN A 105 -6.94 3.79 2.56
N LYS A 106 -7.44 4.16 3.74
CA LYS A 106 -6.60 4.65 4.84
C LYS A 106 -5.59 3.61 5.32
N GLU A 107 -6.02 2.34 5.44
CA GLU A 107 -5.14 1.21 5.80
C GLU A 107 -4.05 0.96 4.75
N LEU A 108 -4.37 1.12 3.46
CA LEU A 108 -3.43 0.85 2.36
C LEU A 108 -2.40 1.96 2.13
N PHE A 109 -2.82 3.23 2.25
CA PHE A 109 -2.01 4.37 1.79
C PHE A 109 -1.48 5.27 2.90
N LEU A 110 -1.89 5.04 4.15
CA LEU A 110 -1.45 5.81 5.33
C LEU A 110 -1.50 7.34 5.08
N PRO A 111 -2.68 7.91 4.80
CA PRO A 111 -2.82 9.31 4.39
C PRO A 111 -2.70 10.31 5.54
N GLU A 112 -2.58 9.84 6.80
CA GLU A 112 -2.38 10.72 7.95
C GLU A 112 -1.16 11.61 7.71
N CYS A 113 -1.35 12.92 7.89
CA CYS A 113 -0.32 13.92 7.65
C CYS A 113 -0.36 14.95 8.77
N GLN A 114 0.80 15.19 9.38
CA GLN A 114 0.96 16.19 10.43
C GLN A 114 1.74 17.37 9.86
N TYR A 115 1.08 18.52 9.77
CA TYR A 115 1.71 19.75 9.32
C TYR A 115 2.51 20.37 10.48
N TRP A 116 3.56 21.12 10.15
CA TRP A 116 4.44 21.74 11.12
C TRP A 116 5.12 22.99 10.53
N GLY A 117 5.50 23.91 11.42
CA GLY A 117 6.28 25.11 11.13
C GLY A 117 7.55 25.16 11.98
N SER A 118 7.90 26.34 12.50
CA SER A 118 9.11 26.54 13.31
C SER A 118 9.09 25.84 14.68
N GLU A 119 7.91 25.47 15.16
CA GLU A 119 7.70 24.72 16.41
C GLU A 119 8.11 23.24 16.31
N PHE A 120 8.47 22.79 15.11
CA PHE A 120 8.73 21.41 14.78
C PHE A 120 9.74 20.73 15.71
N GLN A 121 9.32 19.61 16.28
CA GLN A 121 10.19 18.71 17.04
C GLN A 121 10.63 17.58 16.13
N LEU A 122 11.92 17.57 15.77
CA LEU A 122 12.48 16.60 14.82
C LEU A 122 12.43 15.17 15.38
N PRO A 123 11.61 14.26 14.82
CA PRO A 123 11.57 12.87 15.25
C PRO A 123 12.98 12.27 15.15
N THR A 124 13.45 11.68 16.24
CA THR A 124 14.82 11.15 16.34
C THR A 124 14.77 9.70 16.81
N LEU A 125 15.47 8.81 16.11
CA LEU A 125 15.60 7.39 16.43
C LEU A 125 17.08 6.97 16.34
N ASP A 126 17.43 5.86 16.98
CA ASP A 126 18.75 5.25 16.82
C ASP A 126 18.85 4.50 15.48
N PHE A 127 19.98 4.66 14.80
CA PHE A 127 20.24 4.08 13.49
C PHE A 127 20.36 2.55 13.54
N GLU A 128 21.04 2.00 14.55
CA GLU A 128 21.26 0.56 14.67
C GLU A 128 19.97 -0.15 15.10
N ASP A 129 19.16 0.48 15.95
CA ASP A 129 17.84 -0.04 16.32
C ASP A 129 16.92 -0.15 15.08
N VAL A 130 16.89 0.87 14.22
CA VAL A 130 16.14 0.84 12.96
C VAL A 130 16.59 -0.29 12.02
N LEU A 131 17.89 -0.62 12.01
CA LEU A 131 18.41 -1.71 11.19
C LEU A 131 18.07 -3.10 11.76
N LYS A 132 17.95 -3.24 13.07
CA LYS A 132 17.84 -4.55 13.75
C LYS A 132 16.43 -4.92 14.20
N ASP A 133 15.59 -3.92 14.46
CA ASP A 133 14.26 -4.12 15.03
C ASP A 133 13.15 -3.59 14.13
N ASP A 134 12.10 -4.38 13.96
CA ASP A 134 10.97 -4.07 13.07
C ASP A 134 10.06 -3.00 13.67
N GLU A 135 9.94 -2.94 15.01
CA GLU A 135 9.15 -1.88 15.66
C GLU A 135 9.81 -0.51 15.47
N HIS A 136 11.14 -0.43 15.60
CA HIS A 136 11.88 0.81 15.28
C HIS A 136 11.83 1.17 13.79
N ALA A 137 11.98 0.19 12.88
CA ALA A 137 11.84 0.43 11.45
C ALA A 137 10.43 0.89 11.07
N TYR A 138 9.40 0.30 11.66
CA TYR A 138 8.01 0.72 11.49
C TYR A 138 7.81 2.16 11.96
N ARG A 139 8.28 2.52 13.16
CA ARG A 139 8.21 3.91 13.67
C ARG A 139 8.95 4.88 12.76
N TRP A 140 10.10 4.50 12.21
CA TRP A 140 10.84 5.32 11.26
C TRP A 140 10.05 5.60 9.98
N LEU A 141 9.57 4.56 9.29
CA LEU A 141 8.88 4.71 8.00
C LEU A 141 7.48 5.34 8.15
N SER A 142 6.74 4.99 9.20
CA SER A 142 5.44 5.60 9.50
C SER A 142 5.58 7.08 9.87
N SER A 143 6.57 7.45 10.69
CA SER A 143 6.87 8.86 11.00
C SER A 143 7.34 9.62 9.77
N LEU A 144 8.19 9.02 8.94
CA LEU A 144 8.61 9.61 7.67
C LEU A 144 7.41 9.89 6.76
N LYS A 145 6.46 8.96 6.65
CA LYS A 145 5.25 9.14 5.83
C LYS A 145 4.26 10.18 6.40
N LYS A 146 4.14 10.26 7.72
CA LYS A 146 3.20 11.17 8.41
C LYS A 146 3.73 12.60 8.55
N VAL A 147 5.00 12.73 8.91
CA VAL A 147 5.64 13.99 9.29
C VAL A 147 6.55 14.52 8.18
N GLY A 148 7.10 13.65 7.33
CA GLY A 148 7.94 14.04 6.19
C GLY A 148 9.44 14.03 6.44
N ILE A 149 9.90 13.89 7.69
CA ILE A 149 11.33 13.85 8.05
C ILE A 149 11.57 13.09 9.37
N VAL A 150 12.66 12.33 9.43
CA VAL A 150 13.15 11.65 10.64
C VAL A 150 14.68 11.73 10.67
N ARG A 151 15.26 12.02 11.85
CA ARG A 151 16.70 11.98 12.10
C ARG A 151 17.07 10.62 12.69
N LEU A 152 18.09 9.99 12.12
CA LEU A 152 18.72 8.80 12.70
C LEU A 152 20.07 9.18 13.29
N THR A 153 20.29 8.85 14.55
CA THR A 153 21.55 9.12 15.29
C THR A 153 22.33 7.84 15.53
N GLY A 154 23.62 7.93 15.88
CA GLY A 154 24.42 6.77 16.26
C GLY A 154 25.04 5.98 15.09
N ALA A 155 24.81 6.40 13.84
CA ALA A 155 25.50 5.83 12.68
C ALA A 155 27.01 6.11 12.73
N ALA A 156 27.82 5.15 12.29
CA ALA A 156 29.27 5.30 12.24
C ALA A 156 29.69 6.34 11.18
N ASP A 157 30.69 7.18 11.49
CA ASP A 157 31.25 8.18 10.55
C ASP A 157 32.08 7.51 9.45
N LYS A 158 31.40 6.77 8.57
CA LYS A 158 31.97 6.00 7.46
C LYS A 158 31.02 6.01 6.28
N ARG A 159 31.58 5.96 5.07
CA ARG A 159 30.78 5.79 3.86
C ARG A 159 30.05 4.45 3.89
N GLY A 160 28.81 4.44 3.40
CA GLY A 160 28.02 3.23 3.21
C GLY A 160 26.85 3.06 4.19
N GLU A 161 26.70 3.92 5.20
CA GLU A 161 25.56 3.83 6.14
C GLU A 161 24.20 3.97 5.42
N VAL A 162 24.10 4.87 4.43
CA VAL A 162 22.89 5.01 3.59
C VAL A 162 22.57 3.73 2.80
N LEU A 163 23.58 2.95 2.39
CA LEU A 163 23.35 1.68 1.69
C LEU A 163 22.67 0.65 2.62
N LYS A 164 22.98 0.68 3.92
CA LYS A 164 22.33 -0.19 4.90
C LYS A 164 20.85 0.15 5.04
N LEU A 165 20.50 1.44 5.11
CA LEU A 165 19.11 1.90 5.12
C LEU A 165 18.38 1.53 3.82
N GLY A 166 19.05 1.69 2.67
CA GLY A 166 18.52 1.26 1.39
C GLY A 166 18.15 -0.22 1.37
N LYS A 167 19.04 -1.09 1.90
CA LYS A 167 18.76 -2.52 2.04
C LYS A 167 17.67 -2.83 3.07
N ARG A 168 17.57 -2.04 4.15
CA ARG A 168 16.53 -2.19 5.17
C ARG A 168 15.13 -1.91 4.62
N ILE A 169 15.01 -0.96 3.68
CA ILE A 169 13.76 -0.70 2.93
C ILE A 169 13.56 -1.75 1.83
N GLY A 170 14.60 -1.98 1.04
CA GLY A 170 14.60 -2.91 -0.09
C GLY A 170 15.73 -2.60 -1.06
N PHE A 171 15.67 -1.42 -1.71
CA PHE A 171 16.70 -0.95 -2.63
C PHE A 171 16.74 0.59 -2.69
N LEU A 172 17.85 1.14 -3.20
CA LEU A 172 17.99 2.56 -3.49
C LEU A 172 17.57 2.88 -4.93
N TYR A 173 17.06 4.09 -5.14
CA TYR A 173 16.72 4.61 -6.47
C TYR A 173 17.96 5.19 -7.16
N LEU A 174 18.42 4.52 -8.22
CA LEU A 174 19.55 4.94 -9.02
C LEU A 174 19.22 6.21 -9.83
N THR A 175 20.14 7.18 -9.81
CA THR A 175 20.08 8.36 -10.69
C THR A 175 21.41 8.53 -11.43
N PHE A 176 21.50 9.54 -12.30
CA PHE A 176 22.76 9.88 -12.99
C PHE A 176 23.88 10.30 -12.02
N TYR A 177 23.56 10.69 -10.78
CA TYR A 177 24.57 10.95 -9.74
C TYR A 177 25.11 9.68 -9.06
N GLY A 178 24.60 8.49 -9.43
CA GLY A 178 25.00 7.19 -8.89
C GLY A 178 24.00 6.61 -7.90
N HIS A 179 24.32 5.42 -7.35
CA HIS A 179 23.54 4.77 -6.29
C HIS A 179 23.58 5.54 -4.98
N THR A 180 24.72 6.19 -4.72
CA THR A 180 24.93 7.20 -3.68
C THR A 180 25.84 8.27 -4.27
N TRP A 181 25.83 9.48 -3.70
CA TRP A 181 26.67 10.58 -4.14
C TRP A 181 27.25 11.32 -2.94
N GLN A 182 28.42 11.94 -3.13
CA GLN A 182 29.14 12.68 -2.10
C GLN A 182 28.90 14.17 -2.29
N VAL A 183 28.33 14.82 -1.26
CA VAL A 183 28.09 16.26 -1.21
C VAL A 183 29.31 16.91 -0.56
N GLN A 184 30.23 17.38 -1.40
CA GLN A 184 31.49 18.01 -1.02
C GLN A 184 31.92 18.95 -2.15
N ASP A 185 32.80 19.90 -1.85
CA ASP A 185 33.39 20.77 -2.86
C ASP A 185 34.21 19.96 -3.87
N LYS A 186 34.04 20.24 -5.16
CA LYS A 186 34.70 19.54 -6.26
C LYS A 186 35.19 20.55 -7.29
N ILE A 187 36.42 20.35 -7.77
CA ILE A 187 36.91 21.03 -8.98
C ILE A 187 35.97 20.68 -10.14
N ASP A 188 35.61 21.68 -10.94
CA ASP A 188 34.67 21.57 -12.06
C ASP A 188 33.32 20.94 -11.65
N ALA A 189 32.76 21.45 -10.55
CA ALA A 189 31.49 20.98 -9.99
C ALA A 189 30.37 20.92 -11.04
N ASN A 190 29.86 19.71 -11.29
CA ASN A 190 28.76 19.46 -12.23
C ASN A 190 27.36 19.72 -11.65
N ASN A 191 27.28 20.17 -10.40
CA ASN A 191 26.06 20.58 -9.72
C ASN A 191 26.42 21.58 -8.61
N VAL A 192 25.56 22.58 -8.37
CA VAL A 192 25.74 23.58 -7.30
C VAL A 192 25.88 22.97 -5.90
N ALA A 193 25.31 21.79 -5.67
CA ALA A 193 25.46 21.04 -4.42
C ALA A 193 26.89 20.53 -4.17
N TYR A 194 27.76 20.56 -5.18
CA TYR A 194 29.18 20.20 -5.05
C TYR A 194 30.09 21.43 -4.99
N THR A 195 29.57 22.52 -4.42
CA THR A 195 30.30 23.76 -4.16
C THR A 195 30.11 24.17 -2.70
N THR A 196 30.82 25.21 -2.25
CA THR A 196 30.64 25.81 -0.91
C THR A 196 29.54 26.88 -0.85
N GLY A 197 28.83 27.11 -1.97
CA GLY A 197 27.77 28.11 -2.07
C GLY A 197 26.52 27.76 -1.25
N LYS A 198 25.75 28.79 -0.89
CA LYS A 198 24.46 28.62 -0.21
C LYS A 198 23.43 27.98 -1.16
N LEU A 199 22.71 26.97 -0.68
CA LEU A 199 21.51 26.43 -1.33
C LEU A 199 20.25 27.02 -0.68
N SER A 200 19.36 27.61 -1.49
CA SER A 200 18.01 27.98 -1.06
C SER A 200 17.11 26.75 -0.94
N PHE A 201 15.90 26.92 -0.41
CA PHE A 201 14.90 25.86 -0.41
C PHE A 201 14.64 25.36 -1.85
N HIS A 202 14.72 24.05 -2.03
CA HIS A 202 14.51 23.38 -3.30
C HIS A 202 14.02 21.95 -3.06
N THR A 203 13.50 21.33 -4.11
CA THR A 203 13.30 19.88 -4.19
C THR A 203 14.41 19.29 -5.05
N ASP A 204 14.80 18.06 -4.74
CA ASP A 204 15.83 17.39 -5.51
C ASP A 204 15.29 16.87 -6.83
N TYR A 205 16.09 17.07 -7.86
CA TYR A 205 15.92 16.43 -9.16
C TYR A 205 14.56 16.66 -9.86
N PRO A 206 13.98 17.88 -9.89
CA PRO A 206 12.77 18.16 -10.68
C PRO A 206 13.00 18.02 -12.19
N ALA A 207 14.25 17.87 -12.64
CA ALA A 207 14.58 17.54 -14.02
C ALA A 207 14.15 16.12 -14.44
N LEU A 208 13.82 15.22 -13.49
CA LEU A 208 13.18 13.95 -13.78
C LEU A 208 11.66 14.09 -13.76
N HIS A 209 10.99 13.45 -14.71
CA HIS A 209 9.51 13.33 -14.68
C HIS A 209 9.00 12.58 -13.45
N HIS A 210 9.84 11.73 -12.85
CA HIS A 210 9.59 11.06 -11.57
C HIS A 210 10.74 11.37 -10.60
N PRO A 211 10.69 12.51 -9.89
CA PRO A 211 11.69 12.87 -8.91
C PRO A 211 11.76 11.84 -7.76
N PRO A 212 12.91 11.66 -7.10
CA PRO A 212 13.04 10.77 -5.95
C PRO A 212 12.04 11.14 -4.84
N GLY A 213 11.21 10.19 -4.41
CA GLY A 213 10.18 10.45 -3.38
C GLY A 213 10.73 10.60 -1.95
N VAL A 214 11.87 9.96 -1.65
CA VAL A 214 12.54 10.01 -0.35
C VAL A 214 14.03 10.28 -0.56
N ARG A 215 14.62 11.11 0.30
CA ARG A 215 16.05 11.42 0.29
C ARG A 215 16.70 11.03 1.62
N PHE A 216 17.87 10.39 1.54
CA PHE A 216 18.77 10.22 2.69
C PHE A 216 19.96 11.15 2.57
N SER A 217 20.24 11.90 3.63
CA SER A 217 21.43 12.72 3.77
C SER A 217 22.18 12.27 5.01
N PHE A 218 23.43 11.84 4.82
CA PHE A 218 24.29 11.36 5.89
C PHE A 218 25.48 12.30 6.02
N CYS A 219 25.71 12.80 7.23
CA CYS A 219 26.83 13.68 7.52
C CYS A 219 28.07 12.83 7.77
N THR A 220 29.12 13.07 6.98
CA THR A 220 30.47 12.58 7.22
C THR A 220 31.40 13.78 7.26
N ALA A 221 32.52 13.66 8.00
CA ALA A 221 33.55 14.70 8.04
C ALA A 221 34.12 15.04 6.65
#